data_AF-A0A9E5FLX5-F1
#
_entry.id   AF-A0A9E5FLX5-F1
#
_cell.length_a   1.000
_cell.length_b   1.000
_cell.length_c   1.000
_cell.angle_alpha   90.00
_cell.angle_beta   90.00
_cell.angle_gamma   90.00
#
_symmetry.space_group_name_H-M   'P 1'
#
loop_
_entity.id
_entity.type
_entity.pdbx_description
1 polymer ?
#
loop_
_entity_poly.entity_id
_entity_poly.type
_entity_poly.pdbx_seq_one_letter_code
_entity_poly.pdbx_strand_id
1 'polypeptide(L)'
;MKKISLIFAVLLLALSACKSKVCDCADVFVKASEDVRKANQEPLKILEIMEKQNKDKAFQECHKYTDEMTPEELKSFNKEFEQCPSVRSYREKSVK
;
A
#
# COMPACT_ATOMS: atom_id res chain seq x y z
N MET A 1 -35.96 22.56 10.02
CA MET A 1 -35.21 21.30 10.21
C MET A 1 -34.56 20.90 8.89
N LYS A 2 -33.32 21.33 8.60
CA LYS A 2 -32.58 20.94 7.37
C LYS A 2 -31.05 21.09 7.49
N LYS A 3 -30.53 21.63 8.59
CA LYS A 3 -29.11 21.95 8.78
C LYS A 3 -28.27 20.83 9.42
N ILE A 4 -28.91 19.82 10.01
CA ILE A 4 -28.22 18.71 10.70
C ILE A 4 -27.69 17.66 9.70
N SER A 5 -28.33 17.52 8.53
CA SER A 5 -27.96 16.50 7.53
C SER A 5 -26.65 16.76 6.81
N LEU A 6 -26.19 18.02 6.71
CA LEU A 6 -24.96 18.37 6.00
C LEU A 6 -23.70 18.12 6.84
N ILE A 7 -23.80 18.21 8.17
CA ILE A 7 -22.65 18.03 9.07
C ILE A 7 -22.19 16.56 9.10
N PHE A 8 -23.14 15.61 9.10
CA PHE A 8 -22.83 14.18 9.03
C PHE A 8 -22.14 13.77 7.71
N ALA A 9 -22.51 14.38 6.59
CA ALA A 9 -21.88 14.11 5.29
C ALA A 9 -20.43 14.60 5.23
N VAL A 10 -20.14 15.77 5.82
CA VAL A 10 -18.77 16.33 5.89
C VAL A 10 -17.88 15.51 6.84
N LEU A 11 -18.44 15.00 7.95
CA LEU A 11 -17.69 14.17 8.90
C LEU A 11 -17.33 12.78 8.31
N LEU A 12 -18.23 12.18 7.53
CA LEU A 12 -17.96 10.94 6.79
C LEU A 12 -16.92 11.14 5.67
N LEU A 13 -16.91 12.29 5.02
CA LEU A 13 -15.87 12.65 4.03
C LEU A 13 -14.50 12.90 4.69
N ALA A 14 -14.47 13.50 5.89
CA ALA A 14 -13.22 13.77 6.60
C ALA A 14 -12.49 12.49 7.10
N LEU A 15 -13.24 11.43 7.45
CA LEU A 15 -12.66 10.12 7.81
C LEU A 15 -12.01 9.38 6.63
N SER A 16 -12.35 9.74 5.40
CA SER A 16 -11.77 9.13 4.20
C SER A 16 -10.38 9.65 3.82
N ALA A 17 -9.90 10.73 4.48
CA ALA A 17 -8.68 11.43 4.10
C ALA A 17 -7.42 10.99 4.87
N CYS A 18 -7.55 10.21 5.95
CA CYS A 18 -6.39 9.64 6.63
C CYS A 18 -6.07 8.28 6.01
N LYS A 19 -5.19 8.26 5.00
CA LYS A 19 -4.61 6.99 4.56
C LYS A 19 -3.74 6.44 5.68
N SER A 20 -3.93 5.17 6.03
CA SER A 20 -3.15 4.52 7.06
C SER A 20 -1.72 4.27 6.59
N LYS A 21 -0.79 4.18 7.54
CA LYS A 21 0.60 3.81 7.24
C LYS A 21 0.70 2.45 6.55
N VAL A 22 -0.19 1.50 6.88
CA VAL A 22 -0.28 0.20 6.20
C VAL A 22 -0.62 0.39 4.72
N CYS A 23 -1.60 1.25 4.40
CA CYS A 23 -1.95 1.52 3.01
C CYS A 23 -0.92 2.39 2.28
N ASP A 24 -0.14 3.23 2.96
CA ASP A 24 1.04 3.86 2.36
C ASP A 24 2.07 2.82 1.94
N CYS A 25 2.36 1.86 2.81
CA CYS A 25 3.24 0.74 2.46
C CYS A 25 2.66 -0.13 1.34
N ALA A 26 1.35 -0.37 1.35
CA ALA A 26 0.66 -1.09 0.29
C ALA A 26 0.90 -0.45 -1.10
N ASP A 27 0.81 0.87 -1.21
CA ASP A 27 1.06 1.56 -2.47
C ASP A 27 2.51 1.41 -2.94
N VAL A 28 3.47 1.50 -2.02
CA VAL A 28 4.90 1.30 -2.31
C VAL A 28 5.15 -0.11 -2.83
N PHE A 29 4.63 -1.14 -2.15
CA PHE A 29 4.76 -2.54 -2.53
C PHE A 29 4.06 -2.86 -3.87
N VAL A 30 2.88 -2.31 -4.12
CA VAL A 30 2.15 -2.51 -5.38
C VAL A 30 2.91 -1.87 -6.54
N LYS A 31 3.43 -0.64 -6.37
CA LYS A 31 4.25 0.01 -7.38
C LYS A 31 5.51 -0.80 -7.71
N ALA A 32 6.19 -1.28 -6.66
CA ALA A 32 7.34 -2.17 -6.80
C ALA A 32 7.00 -3.43 -7.62
N SER A 33 5.87 -4.06 -7.31
CA SER A 33 5.39 -5.25 -7.99
C SER A 33 5.01 -4.98 -9.45
N GLU A 34 4.38 -3.84 -9.74
CA GLU A 34 4.05 -3.43 -11.11
C GLU A 34 5.31 -3.14 -11.94
N ASP A 35 6.33 -2.52 -11.36
CA ASP A 35 7.61 -2.27 -12.04
C ASP A 35 8.31 -3.59 -12.39
N VAL A 36 8.34 -4.56 -11.47
CA VAL A 36 8.86 -5.91 -11.74
C VAL A 36 8.04 -6.62 -12.83
N ARG A 37 6.71 -6.50 -12.80
CA ARG A 37 5.85 -7.07 -13.85
C ARG A 37 6.14 -6.46 -15.22
N LYS A 38 6.36 -5.15 -15.30
CA LYS A 38 6.73 -4.44 -16.55
C LYS A 38 8.11 -4.81 -17.07
N ALA A 39 9.03 -5.21 -16.19
CA ALA A 39 10.34 -5.71 -16.59
C ALA A 39 10.27 -7.04 -17.35
N ASN A 40 9.11 -7.70 -17.40
CA ASN A 40 8.85 -8.90 -18.21
C ASN A 40 9.93 -9.98 -18.05
N GLN A 41 10.32 -10.24 -16.79
CA GLN A 41 11.35 -11.23 -16.43
C GLN A 41 12.76 -10.93 -16.96
N GLU A 42 13.04 -9.73 -17.48
CA GLU A 42 14.40 -9.36 -17.88
C GLU A 42 15.31 -9.14 -16.64
N PRO A 43 16.36 -9.96 -16.46
CA PRO A 43 17.14 -9.93 -15.22
C PRO A 43 17.81 -8.58 -14.94
N LEU A 44 18.35 -7.92 -15.97
CA LEU A 44 19.01 -6.62 -15.80
C LEU A 44 18.03 -5.54 -15.35
N LYS A 45 16.83 -5.49 -15.94
CA LYS A 45 15.78 -4.55 -15.53
C LYS A 45 15.29 -4.84 -14.11
N ILE A 46 15.19 -6.11 -13.73
CA ILE A 46 14.83 -6.50 -12.37
C ILE A 46 15.91 -6.04 -11.38
N LEU A 47 17.20 -6.23 -11.69
CA LEU A 47 18.30 -5.75 -10.86
C LEU A 47 18.28 -4.22 -10.69
N GLU A 48 18.05 -3.47 -11.78
CA GLU A 48 17.91 -2.01 -11.74
C GLU A 48 16.73 -1.58 -10.84
N ILE A 49 15.59 -2.28 -10.94
CA ILE A 49 14.42 -2.02 -10.10
C ILE A 49 14.72 -2.31 -8.63
N MET A 50 15.38 -3.43 -8.32
CA MET A 50 15.77 -3.78 -6.95
C MET A 50 16.75 -2.77 -6.36
N GLU A 51 17.76 -2.34 -7.14
CA GLU A 51 18.70 -1.31 -6.70
C GLU A 51 17.99 0.02 -6.42
N LYS A 52 17.05 0.40 -7.28
CA LYS A 52 16.23 1.60 -7.09
C LYS A 52 15.35 1.50 -5.84
N GLN A 53 14.69 0.37 -5.62
CA GLN A 53 13.86 0.11 -4.44
C GLN A 53 14.68 0.15 -3.15
N ASN A 54 15.88 -0.43 -3.16
CA ASN A 54 16.79 -0.38 -2.02
C ASN A 54 17.25 1.03 -1.68
N LYS A 55 17.17 1.99 -2.61
CA LYS A 55 17.47 3.42 -2.39
C LYS A 55 16.22 4.25 -2.11
N ASP A 56 15.02 3.69 -2.30
CA ASP A 56 13.75 4.37 -2.08
C ASP A 56 13.45 4.47 -0.58
N LYS A 57 13.34 5.69 -0.06
CA LYS A 57 13.13 5.94 1.37
C LYS A 57 11.80 5.39 1.86
N ALA A 58 10.73 5.49 1.07
CA ALA A 58 9.42 4.99 1.48
C ALA A 58 9.43 3.46 1.55
N PHE A 59 10.13 2.80 0.61
CA PHE A 59 10.35 1.35 0.68
C PHE A 59 11.13 0.95 1.94
N GLN A 60 12.24 1.64 2.25
CA GLN A 60 13.02 1.38 3.47
C GLN A 60 12.22 1.61 4.75
N GLU A 61 11.43 2.68 4.82
CA GLU A 61 10.58 2.98 5.97
C GLU A 61 9.51 1.92 6.19
N CYS A 62 8.92 1.41 5.11
CA CYS A 62 7.95 0.32 5.17
C CYS A 62 8.58 -1.00 5.59
N HIS A 63 9.79 -1.31 5.11
CA HIS A 63 10.53 -2.50 5.53
C HIS A 63 10.83 -2.46 7.04
N LYS A 64 11.37 -1.35 7.54
CA LYS A 64 11.63 -1.16 8.98
C LYS A 64 10.35 -1.24 9.80
N TYR A 65 9.27 -0.64 9.30
CA TYR A 65 7.99 -0.66 9.99
C TYR A 65 7.47 -2.09 10.20
N THR A 66 7.67 -2.99 9.24
CA THR A 66 7.28 -4.40 9.38
C THR A 66 8.30 -5.26 10.13
N ASP A 67 9.60 -4.92 10.07
CA ASP A 67 10.67 -5.66 10.77
C ASP A 67 10.55 -5.58 12.29
N GLU A 68 10.04 -4.45 12.80
CA GLU A 68 9.88 -4.19 14.24
C GLU A 68 8.58 -4.78 14.81
N MET A 69 7.71 -5.36 13.98
CA MET A 69 6.42 -5.90 14.40
C MET A 69 6.53 -7.28 15.04
N THR A 70 5.76 -7.48 16.11
CA THR A 70 5.45 -8.80 16.65
C THR A 70 4.59 -9.63 15.67
N PRO A 71 4.50 -10.96 15.83
CA PRO A 71 3.63 -11.80 15.00
C PRO A 71 2.15 -11.35 15.01
N GLU A 72 1.63 -10.90 16.15
CA GLU A 72 0.26 -10.42 16.29
C GLU A 72 0.03 -9.09 15.55
N GLU A 73 1.00 -8.18 15.62
CA GLU A 73 0.99 -6.91 14.88
C GLU A 73 1.07 -7.17 13.37
N LEU A 74 1.92 -8.10 12.94
CA LEU A 74 2.04 -8.48 11.54
C LEU A 74 0.75 -9.11 11.01
N LYS A 75 0.04 -9.91 11.82
CA LYS A 75 -1.29 -10.44 11.45
C LYS A 75 -2.30 -9.31 11.23
N SER A 76 -2.27 -8.29 12.09
CA SER A 76 -3.14 -7.12 11.99
C SER A 76 -2.79 -6.27 10.77
N PHE A 77 -1.49 -6.02 10.56
CA PHE A 77 -0.95 -5.38 9.37
C PHE A 77 -1.43 -6.08 8.10
N ASN A 78 -1.27 -7.40 8.00
CA ASN A 78 -1.66 -8.16 6.82
C ASN A 78 -3.15 -8.05 6.53
N LYS A 79 -4.00 -8.14 7.57
CA LYS A 79 -5.44 -7.99 7.42
C LYS A 79 -5.82 -6.62 6.85
N GLU A 80 -5.16 -5.57 7.30
CA GLU A 80 -5.38 -4.21 6.79
C GLU A 80 -4.79 -4.02 5.39
N PHE A 81 -3.58 -4.54 5.15
CA PHE A 81 -2.89 -4.49 3.87
C PHE A 81 -3.73 -5.10 2.74
N GLU A 82 -4.38 -6.23 2.99
CA GLU A 82 -5.27 -6.87 2.01
C GLU A 82 -6.52 -6.03 1.67
N GLN A 83 -6.91 -5.12 2.57
CA GLN A 83 -8.07 -4.24 2.38
C GLN A 83 -7.68 -2.92 1.68
N CYS A 84 -6.39 -2.63 1.55
CA CYS A 84 -5.93 -1.39 0.91
C CYS A 84 -6.35 -1.36 -0.58
N PRO A 85 -6.88 -0.23 -1.08
CA PRO A 85 -7.41 -0.13 -2.44
C PRO A 85 -6.42 -0.52 -3.54
N SER A 86 -5.13 -0.17 -3.38
CA SER A 86 -4.06 -0.49 -4.32
C SER A 86 -3.81 -1.99 -4.42
N VAL A 87 -3.81 -2.71 -3.29
CA VAL A 87 -3.59 -4.16 -3.23
C VAL A 87 -4.77 -4.89 -3.85
N ARG A 88 -6.01 -4.46 -3.55
CA ARG A 88 -7.21 -5.00 -4.19
C ARG A 88 -7.17 -4.82 -5.70
N SER A 89 -6.87 -3.60 -6.17
CA SER A 89 -6.76 -3.32 -7.61
C SER A 89 -5.66 -4.15 -8.27
N TYR A 90 -4.50 -4.29 -7.62
CA TYR A 90 -3.41 -5.12 -8.13
C TYR A 90 -3.82 -6.58 -8.26
N ARG A 91 -4.46 -7.16 -7.24
CA ARG A 91 -4.94 -8.56 -7.26
C ARG A 91 -5.94 -8.79 -8.39
N GLU A 92 -6.89 -7.88 -8.60
CA GLU A 92 -7.87 -7.97 -9.68
C GLU A 92 -7.22 -7.93 -11.07
N LYS A 93 -6.11 -7.20 -11.24
CA LYS A 93 -5.31 -7.19 -12.48
C LYS A 93 -4.48 -8.46 -12.68
N SER A 94 -4.01 -9.09 -11.61
CA SER A 94 -3.13 -10.27 -11.64
C SER A 94 -3.85 -11.62 -11.82
N VAL A 95 -5.17 -11.66 -11.63
CA VAL A 95 -6.00 -12.89 -11.78
C VAL A 95 -6.51 -13.07 -13.23
N LYS A 96 -6.20 -12.13 -14.13
CA LYS A 96 -6.46 -12.24 -15.58
C LYS A 96 -5.20 -12.65 -16.33
#